data_AF-A0A3E1K729-F1
#
_entry.id   AF-A0A3E1K729-F1
#
_cell.length_a   1.000
_cell.length_b   1.000
_cell.length_c   1.000
_cell.angle_alpha   90.00
_cell.angle_beta   90.00
_cell.angle_gamma   90.00
#
_symmetry.space_group_name_H-M   'P 1'
#
loop_
_entity.id
_entity.type
_entity.pdbx_description
1 polymer ?
#
loop_
_entity_poly.entity_id
_entity_poly.type
_entity_poly.pdbx_seq_one_letter_code
_entity_poly.pdbx_strand_id
1 'polypeptide(L)'
;MAWQRISDTDRQVLHDEVAGLPSEQPNDDIESRLFDLTALRLQLALIEADTGDFERHRKRVVELAGLLEEKSNVPAVKEQLGLRAAVQEAQWWEGTNLELLEDLRLRLRGLVRLLERKERTVIYTNFQDEVRDIRDEDVVPMPKMTGAQYEKKVREYLKNHQDHLVIHRLRTNQPLTETDLEGLEQTLSEIGDEDGPRLLNDLLERNGAPSLAWFVRSLVGMDRSAAQEAFAEFLNDRSLSPDQIRFVEMIVDQLTARGVMPPEALYEPPFTRLHHAGPDELFTGKEDVVEAVFQQIETIHEGIQTRAG
;
A
#
# COMPACT_ATOMS: atom_id res chain seq x y z
N MET A 1 10.17 -55.74 16.09
CA MET A 1 11.42 -55.84 15.32
C MET A 1 11.22 -55.78 13.79
N ALA A 2 10.05 -55.40 13.26
CA ALA A 2 9.87 -55.16 11.81
C ALA A 2 10.05 -53.67 11.41
N TRP A 3 9.76 -52.73 12.32
CA TRP A 3 9.85 -51.28 12.08
C TRP A 3 11.25 -50.67 12.27
N GLN A 4 12.26 -51.45 12.68
CA GLN A 4 13.62 -50.96 12.93
C GLN A 4 14.52 -50.99 11.69
N ARG A 5 14.12 -51.71 10.63
CA ARG A 5 14.79 -51.74 9.33
C ARG A 5 13.73 -51.84 8.24
N ILE A 6 13.47 -50.72 7.59
CA ILE A 6 12.66 -50.66 6.38
C ILE A 6 13.59 -51.00 5.22
N SER A 7 13.36 -52.12 4.54
CA SER A 7 14.11 -52.48 3.34
C SER A 7 13.70 -51.59 2.16
N ASP A 8 14.53 -51.48 1.11
CA ASP A 8 14.16 -50.70 -0.08
C ASP A 8 12.88 -51.23 -0.74
N THR A 9 12.62 -52.54 -0.62
CA THR A 9 11.38 -53.15 -1.08
C THR A 9 10.18 -52.65 -0.27
N ASP A 10 10.31 -52.52 1.05
CA ASP A 10 9.26 -51.97 1.91
C ASP A 10 8.99 -50.49 1.60
N ARG A 11 10.03 -49.71 1.27
CA ARG A 11 9.87 -48.30 0.84
C ARG A 11 9.09 -48.19 -0.45
N GLN A 12 9.35 -49.09 -1.39
CA GLN A 12 8.66 -49.11 -2.67
C GLN A 12 7.19 -49.47 -2.52
N VAL A 13 6.87 -50.46 -1.67
CA VAL A 13 5.48 -50.80 -1.31
C VAL A 13 4.78 -49.64 -0.61
N LEU A 14 5.44 -48.96 0.32
CA LEU A 14 4.87 -47.79 0.99
C LEU A 14 4.58 -46.64 0.02
N HIS A 15 5.45 -46.42 -0.97
CA HIS A 15 5.25 -45.40 -2.01
C HIS A 15 4.10 -45.76 -2.96
N ASP A 16 4.06 -47.00 -3.44
CA ASP A 16 3.15 -47.40 -4.52
C ASP A 16 1.74 -47.75 -3.99
N GLU A 17 1.64 -48.33 -2.80
CA GLU A 17 0.37 -48.87 -2.27
C GLU A 17 -0.22 -48.06 -1.11
N VAL A 18 0.60 -47.34 -0.35
CA VAL A 18 0.16 -46.67 0.89
C VAL A 18 0.11 -45.15 0.75
N ALA A 19 1.10 -44.52 0.09
CA ALA A 19 1.16 -43.06 -0.05
C ALA A 19 0.00 -42.47 -0.86
N GLY A 20 -0.59 -43.26 -1.77
CA GLY A 20 -1.75 -42.88 -2.57
C GLY A 20 -3.10 -43.13 -1.90
N LEU A 21 -3.14 -43.77 -0.71
CA LEU A 21 -4.39 -43.98 0.00
C LEU A 21 -4.91 -42.63 0.50
N PRO A 22 -6.20 -42.32 0.32
CA PRO A 22 -6.79 -41.12 0.88
C PRO A 22 -6.62 -41.18 2.40
N SER A 23 -5.83 -40.28 2.97
CA SER A 23 -5.94 -40.03 4.40
C SER A 23 -7.32 -39.41 4.63
N GLU A 24 -8.06 -39.85 5.65
CA GLU A 24 -9.40 -39.33 5.97
C GLU A 24 -9.40 -37.85 6.39
N GLN A 25 -8.26 -37.16 6.28
CA GLN A 25 -8.16 -35.74 6.58
C GLN A 25 -8.69 -34.93 5.40
N PRO A 26 -9.64 -33.99 5.62
CA PRO A 26 -10.06 -33.08 4.58
C PRO A 26 -8.84 -32.37 4.00
N ASN A 27 -8.81 -32.25 2.66
CA ASN A 27 -7.78 -31.50 1.97
C ASN A 27 -7.95 -30.01 2.31
N ASP A 28 -7.30 -29.58 3.39
CA ASP A 28 -7.19 -28.17 3.71
C ASP A 28 -6.50 -27.42 2.58
N ASP A 29 -6.95 -26.18 2.36
CA ASP A 29 -6.32 -25.28 1.40
C ASP A 29 -4.81 -25.15 1.71
N ILE A 30 -3.99 -25.15 0.66
CA ILE A 30 -2.53 -25.06 0.78
C ILE A 30 -2.12 -23.84 1.61
N GLU A 31 -2.82 -22.71 1.44
CA GLU A 31 -2.52 -21.46 2.15
C GLU A 31 -2.78 -21.57 3.65
N SER A 32 -3.83 -22.27 4.08
CA SER A 32 -4.09 -22.53 5.50
C SER A 32 -2.99 -23.40 6.11
N ARG A 33 -2.45 -24.38 5.36
CA ARG A 33 -1.32 -25.21 5.81
C ARG A 33 0.01 -24.45 5.84
N LEU A 34 0.28 -23.58 4.87
CA LEU A 34 1.46 -22.72 4.88
C LEU A 34 1.40 -21.73 6.05
N PHE A 35 0.22 -21.22 6.36
CA PHE A 35 0.02 -20.37 7.52
C PHE A 35 0.23 -21.13 8.83
N ASP A 36 -0.30 -22.36 8.97
CA ASP A 36 -0.02 -23.20 10.13
C ASP A 36 1.47 -23.42 10.33
N LEU A 37 2.18 -23.80 9.26
CA LEU A 37 3.62 -24.02 9.31
C LEU A 37 4.34 -22.75 9.80
N THR A 38 3.90 -21.58 9.34
CA THR A 38 4.47 -20.30 9.77
C THR A 38 4.20 -20.05 11.26
N ALA A 39 2.97 -20.27 11.73
CA ALA A 39 2.60 -20.07 13.14
C ALA A 39 3.26 -21.08 14.08
N LEU A 40 3.38 -22.34 13.67
CA LEU A 40 4.06 -23.39 14.44
C LEU A 40 5.57 -23.14 14.52
N ARG A 41 6.20 -22.67 13.44
CA ARG A 41 7.61 -22.24 13.48
C ARG A 41 7.81 -21.02 14.38
N LEU A 42 6.86 -20.09 14.40
CA LEU A 42 6.87 -18.95 15.32
C LEU A 42 6.79 -19.40 16.79
N GLN A 43 5.89 -20.34 17.10
CA GLN A 43 5.78 -20.95 18.43
C GLN A 43 7.06 -21.71 18.82
N LEU A 44 7.66 -22.45 17.88
CA LEU A 44 8.91 -23.16 18.10
C LEU A 44 10.06 -22.19 18.40
N ALA A 45 10.21 -21.14 17.60
CA ALA A 45 11.23 -20.11 17.82
C ALA A 45 11.07 -19.40 19.19
N LEU A 46 9.82 -19.22 19.65
CA LEU A 46 9.55 -18.70 21.00
C LEU A 46 10.05 -19.65 22.10
N ILE A 47 9.86 -20.96 21.94
CA ILE A 47 10.30 -21.98 22.89
C ILE A 47 11.83 -22.14 22.88
N GLU A 48 12.43 -22.11 21.69
CA GLU A 48 13.87 -22.24 21.50
C GLU A 48 14.62 -20.94 21.84
N ALA A 49 13.90 -19.86 22.13
CA ALA A 49 14.42 -18.52 22.33
C ALA A 49 15.28 -18.00 21.15
N ASP A 50 14.96 -18.47 19.94
CA ASP A 50 15.56 -18.01 18.69
C ASP A 50 14.87 -16.72 18.23
N THR A 51 15.47 -15.59 18.60
CA THR A 51 14.93 -14.26 18.28
C THR A 51 14.96 -13.96 16.78
N GLY A 52 15.88 -14.54 16.01
CA GLY A 52 16.00 -14.32 14.57
C GLY A 52 14.87 -15.00 13.81
N ASP A 53 14.66 -16.29 14.07
CA ASP A 53 13.59 -17.06 13.45
C ASP A 53 12.21 -16.59 13.90
N PHE A 54 12.08 -16.20 15.18
CA PHE A 54 10.85 -15.62 15.71
C PHE A 54 10.46 -14.36 14.91
N GLU A 55 11.40 -13.45 14.68
CA GLU A 55 11.13 -12.22 13.94
C GLU A 55 10.80 -12.46 12.47
N ARG A 56 11.49 -13.42 11.82
CA ARG A 56 11.19 -13.80 10.43
C ARG A 56 9.74 -14.28 10.30
N HIS A 57 9.30 -15.15 11.21
CA HIS A 57 7.94 -15.68 11.19
C HIS A 57 6.91 -14.63 11.64
N ARG A 58 7.25 -13.76 12.60
CA ARG A 58 6.41 -12.63 13.04
C ARG A 58 6.11 -11.68 11.88
N LYS A 59 7.15 -11.23 11.16
CA LYS A 59 6.99 -10.36 9.97
C LYS A 59 6.04 -10.98 8.94
N ARG A 60 6.18 -12.28 8.68
CA ARG A 60 5.32 -12.98 7.74
C ARG A 60 3.85 -13.01 8.20
N VAL A 61 3.61 -13.22 9.49
CA VAL A 61 2.26 -13.17 10.07
C VAL A 61 1.66 -11.76 9.97
N VAL A 62 2.45 -10.73 10.29
CA VAL A 62 2.04 -9.32 10.20
C VAL A 62 1.71 -8.91 8.76
N GLU A 63 2.52 -9.31 7.79
CA GLU A 63 2.28 -9.07 6.37
C GLU A 63 0.95 -9.71 5.91
N LEU A 64 0.73 -10.99 6.25
CA LEU A 64 -0.51 -11.69 5.92
C LEU A 64 -1.73 -11.04 6.57
N ALA A 65 -1.62 -10.57 7.82
CA ALA A 65 -2.68 -9.85 8.51
C ALA A 65 -3.02 -8.49 7.85
N GLY A 66 -2.01 -7.82 7.29
CA GLY A 66 -2.16 -6.58 6.53
C GLY A 66 -2.87 -6.80 5.19
N LEU A 67 -2.49 -7.83 4.45
CA LEU A 67 -3.17 -8.21 3.20
C LEU A 67 -4.65 -8.57 3.43
N LEU A 68 -4.97 -9.17 4.58
CA LEU A 68 -6.36 -9.45 4.97
C LEU A 68 -7.17 -8.16 5.28
N GLU A 69 -6.52 -7.03 5.57
CA GLU A 69 -7.18 -5.74 5.81
C GLU A 69 -7.84 -5.15 4.59
N GLU A 70 -7.20 -5.32 3.44
CA GLU A 70 -7.72 -4.89 2.14
C GLU A 70 -9.03 -5.61 1.78
N LYS A 71 -9.30 -6.77 2.40
CA LYS A 71 -10.52 -7.58 2.22
C LYS A 71 -11.53 -7.41 3.37
N SER A 72 -11.50 -6.27 4.08
CA SER A 72 -12.40 -5.93 5.21
C SER A 72 -13.91 -5.91 4.89
N ASN A 73 -14.28 -5.95 3.60
CA ASN A 73 -15.67 -6.10 3.15
C ASN A 73 -16.27 -7.51 3.38
N VAL A 74 -15.45 -8.52 3.70
CA VAL A 74 -15.91 -9.89 3.99
C VAL A 74 -16.35 -10.00 5.47
N PRO A 75 -17.58 -10.47 5.78
CA PRO A 75 -18.09 -10.56 7.16
C PRO A 75 -17.18 -11.31 8.13
N ALA A 76 -16.63 -12.45 7.71
CA ALA A 76 -15.71 -13.26 8.54
C ALA A 76 -14.39 -12.53 8.86
N VAL A 77 -13.92 -11.65 7.95
CA VAL A 77 -12.73 -10.81 8.18
C VAL A 77 -13.04 -9.66 9.13
N LYS A 78 -14.27 -9.12 9.05
CA LYS A 78 -14.76 -8.04 9.92
C LYS A 78 -14.88 -8.49 11.38
N GLU A 79 -15.27 -9.73 11.63
CA GLU A 79 -15.35 -10.30 12.99
C GLU A 79 -13.99 -10.36 13.71
N GLN A 80 -12.87 -10.45 12.96
CA GLN A 80 -11.52 -10.54 13.52
C GLN A 80 -10.74 -9.21 13.45
N LEU A 81 -11.42 -8.06 13.29
CA LEU A 81 -10.79 -6.74 13.20
C LEU A 81 -9.90 -6.40 14.41
N GLY A 82 -10.37 -6.72 15.62
CA GLY A 82 -9.63 -6.43 16.85
C GLY A 82 -8.30 -7.17 16.92
N LEU A 83 -8.29 -8.46 16.60
CA LEU A 83 -7.06 -9.27 16.57
C LEU A 83 -6.12 -8.80 15.45
N ARG A 84 -6.66 -8.52 14.26
CA ARG A 84 -5.85 -8.04 13.13
C ARG A 84 -5.17 -6.71 13.43
N ALA A 85 -5.88 -5.76 14.03
CA ALA A 85 -5.30 -4.49 14.46
C ALA A 85 -4.26 -4.70 15.55
N ALA A 86 -4.54 -5.56 16.54
CA ALA A 86 -3.61 -5.83 17.63
C ALA A 86 -2.29 -6.46 17.13
N VAL A 87 -2.34 -7.42 16.21
CA VAL A 87 -1.16 -8.07 15.61
C VAL A 87 -0.25 -7.08 14.86
N GLN A 88 -0.79 -5.95 14.37
CA GLN A 88 0.00 -4.90 13.74
C GLN A 88 0.73 -4.00 14.74
N GLU A 89 0.29 -3.97 16.01
CA GLU A 89 0.88 -3.14 17.05
C GLU A 89 2.06 -3.85 17.71
N ALA A 90 3.20 -3.16 17.85
CA ALA A 90 4.40 -3.74 18.47
C ALA A 90 4.14 -4.20 19.92
N GLN A 91 3.31 -3.47 20.66
CA GLN A 91 2.96 -3.76 22.05
C GLN A 91 2.21 -5.09 22.22
N TRP A 92 1.47 -5.56 21.21
CA TRP A 92 0.80 -6.86 21.30
C TRP A 92 1.79 -8.02 21.34
N TRP A 93 2.97 -7.82 20.73
CA TRP A 93 4.02 -8.82 20.71
C TRP A 93 4.84 -8.83 22.02
N GLU A 94 4.80 -7.76 22.81
CA GLU A 94 5.45 -7.69 24.12
C GLU A 94 4.73 -8.62 25.12
N GLY A 95 5.44 -9.65 25.60
CA GLY A 95 4.84 -10.65 26.51
C GLY A 95 4.01 -11.73 25.80
N THR A 96 4.22 -11.93 24.51
CA THR A 96 3.60 -13.04 23.75
C THR A 96 3.91 -14.39 24.38
N ASN A 97 2.90 -15.25 24.46
CA ASN A 97 3.02 -16.63 24.93
C ASN A 97 2.44 -17.61 23.91
N LEU A 98 2.63 -18.91 24.14
CA LEU A 98 2.16 -19.96 23.23
C LEU A 98 0.64 -19.95 23.05
N GLU A 99 -0.12 -19.64 24.09
CA GLU A 99 -1.58 -19.59 24.04
C GLU A 99 -2.07 -18.48 23.10
N LEU A 100 -1.46 -17.30 23.15
CA LEU A 100 -1.76 -16.18 22.27
C LEU A 100 -1.42 -16.49 20.80
N LEU A 101 -0.28 -17.14 20.56
CA LEU A 101 0.11 -17.56 19.21
C LEU A 101 -0.81 -18.64 18.64
N GLU A 102 -1.31 -19.54 19.50
CA GLU A 102 -2.25 -20.58 19.09
C GLU A 102 -3.64 -20.01 18.80
N ASP A 103 -4.13 -19.08 19.62
CA ASP A 103 -5.38 -18.34 19.34
C ASP A 103 -5.27 -17.55 18.02
N LEU A 104 -4.13 -16.91 17.78
CA LEU A 104 -3.82 -16.26 16.50
C LEU A 104 -3.90 -17.24 15.33
N ARG A 105 -3.26 -18.42 15.46
CA ARG A 105 -3.23 -19.44 14.42
C ARG A 105 -4.65 -19.89 14.06
N LEU A 106 -5.45 -20.23 15.07
CA LEU A 106 -6.82 -20.72 14.88
C LEU A 106 -7.73 -19.69 14.22
N ARG A 107 -7.63 -18.42 14.63
CA ARG A 107 -8.51 -17.35 14.13
C ARG A 107 -8.15 -16.88 12.73
N LEU A 108 -6.85 -16.82 12.40
CA LEU A 108 -6.42 -16.35 11.08
C LEU A 108 -6.41 -17.46 10.02
N ARG A 109 -6.27 -18.74 10.40
CA ARG A 109 -6.22 -19.89 9.46
C ARG A 109 -7.33 -19.86 8.40
N GLY A 110 -8.57 -19.64 8.84
CA GLY A 110 -9.75 -19.64 7.97
C GLY A 110 -9.89 -18.39 7.09
N LEU A 111 -9.11 -17.34 7.37
CA LEU A 111 -9.12 -16.09 6.64
C LEU A 111 -8.04 -16.06 5.55
N VAL A 112 -6.88 -16.70 5.77
CA VAL A 112 -5.77 -16.71 4.80
C VAL A 112 -6.19 -17.26 3.43
N ARG A 113 -7.15 -18.19 3.37
CA ARG A 113 -7.71 -18.71 2.10
C ARG A 113 -8.34 -17.63 1.20
N LEU A 114 -8.70 -16.48 1.76
CA LEU A 114 -9.32 -15.36 1.05
C LEU A 114 -8.29 -14.48 0.33
N LEU A 115 -6.99 -14.68 0.58
CA LEU A 115 -5.93 -14.01 -0.14
C LEU A 115 -5.86 -14.59 -1.55
N GLU A 116 -6.26 -13.79 -2.54
CA GLU A 116 -6.16 -14.14 -3.94
C GLU A 116 -4.71 -14.45 -4.31
N ARG A 117 -4.52 -15.48 -5.14
CA ARG A 117 -3.21 -15.83 -5.68
C ARG A 117 -2.76 -14.69 -6.60
N LYS A 118 -1.81 -13.86 -6.18
CA LYS A 118 -0.95 -13.18 -7.17
C LYS A 118 -0.24 -14.28 -7.94
N GLU A 119 -0.39 -14.31 -9.27
CA GLU A 119 0.27 -15.27 -10.15
C GLU A 119 1.76 -15.30 -9.80
N ARG A 120 2.20 -16.41 -9.19
CA ARG A 120 3.62 -16.65 -8.95
C ARG A 120 4.16 -17.23 -10.25
N THR A 121 5.05 -16.49 -10.92
CA THR A 121 5.86 -17.06 -12.00
C THR A 121 6.60 -18.27 -11.43
N VAL A 122 6.27 -19.46 -11.91
CA VAL A 122 6.93 -20.71 -11.50
C VAL A 122 8.33 -20.67 -12.12
N ILE A 123 9.31 -20.19 -11.37
CA ILE A 123 10.72 -20.28 -11.76
C ILE A 123 11.18 -21.69 -11.41
N TYR A 124 11.33 -22.54 -12.43
CA TYR A 124 12.05 -23.79 -12.29
C TYR A 124 13.54 -23.49 -12.21
N THR A 125 14.09 -23.41 -11.01
CA THR A 125 15.54 -23.40 -10.82
C THR A 125 15.97 -24.80 -10.41
N ASN A 126 16.73 -25.45 -11.29
CA ASN A 126 17.40 -26.71 -10.99
C ASN A 126 18.67 -26.39 -10.20
N PHE A 127 18.62 -26.47 -8.88
CA PHE A 127 19.81 -26.26 -8.04
C PHE A 127 20.63 -27.56 -7.98
N GLN A 128 21.84 -27.53 -8.54
CA GLN A 128 22.91 -28.41 -8.09
C GLN A 128 23.59 -27.69 -6.92
N ASP A 129 23.41 -28.19 -5.71
CA ASP A 129 24.05 -27.64 -4.52
C ASP A 129 25.57 -27.78 -4.63
N GLU A 130 26.26 -26.66 -4.90
CA GLU A 130 27.62 -26.44 -4.44
C GLU A 130 27.58 -25.32 -3.40
N VAL A 131 27.74 -25.68 -2.13
CA VAL A 131 27.92 -24.71 -1.05
C VAL A 131 29.26 -24.00 -1.27
N ARG A 132 29.21 -22.79 -1.81
CA ARG A 132 30.35 -21.86 -1.85
C ARG A 132 30.05 -20.66 -0.96
N ASP A 133 30.78 -20.64 0.15
CA ASP A 133 30.83 -19.60 1.18
C ASP A 133 29.60 -19.41 2.06
N ILE A 134 29.84 -19.55 3.36
CA ILE A 134 28.98 -19.02 4.42
C ILE A 134 29.28 -17.53 4.46
N ARG A 135 28.40 -16.71 3.90
CA ARG A 135 28.36 -15.29 4.27
C ARG A 135 27.56 -15.18 5.54
N ASP A 136 28.21 -14.75 6.61
CA ASP A 136 27.50 -14.14 7.73
C ASP A 136 26.82 -12.88 7.16
N GLU A 137 25.52 -12.97 6.89
CA GLU A 137 24.72 -11.76 6.69
C GLU A 137 24.70 -11.04 8.04
N ASP A 138 25.25 -9.83 8.06
CA ASP A 138 25.09 -8.92 9.20
C ASP A 138 23.60 -8.86 9.55
N VAL A 139 23.28 -9.08 10.82
CA VAL A 139 21.93 -8.96 11.36
C VAL A 139 21.37 -7.61 10.94
N VAL A 140 20.51 -7.61 9.92
CA VAL A 140 19.87 -6.38 9.43
C VAL A 140 19.15 -5.77 10.64
N PRO A 141 19.52 -4.55 11.07
CA PRO A 141 18.87 -3.93 12.19
C PRO A 141 17.37 -3.91 11.94
N MET A 142 16.63 -4.39 12.94
CA MET A 142 15.18 -4.45 12.93
C MET A 142 14.61 -3.10 12.49
N PRO A 143 13.89 -3.01 11.36
CA PRO A 143 13.18 -1.78 11.06
C PRO A 143 12.11 -1.60 12.12
N LYS A 144 12.21 -0.52 12.89
CA LYS A 144 11.27 -0.18 13.98
C LYS A 144 9.84 0.03 13.45
N MET A 145 9.71 0.24 12.14
CA MET A 145 8.45 0.51 11.47
C MET A 145 8.35 -0.14 10.09
N THR A 146 7.17 -0.67 9.79
CA THR A 146 6.83 -1.17 8.45
C THR A 146 6.44 -0.04 7.50
N GLY A 147 6.57 -0.24 6.18
CA GLY A 147 6.15 0.77 5.19
C GLY A 147 4.65 1.13 5.24
N ALA A 148 3.79 0.22 5.69
CA ALA A 148 2.36 0.50 5.88
C ALA A 148 2.09 1.39 7.11
N GLN A 149 2.79 1.12 8.22
CA GLN A 149 2.73 1.97 9.42
C GLN A 149 3.30 3.36 9.14
N TYR A 150 4.41 3.44 8.40
CA TYR A 150 4.99 4.72 7.97
C TYR A 150 4.00 5.54 7.15
N GLU A 151 3.39 4.95 6.13
CA GLU A 151 2.39 5.66 5.31
C GLU A 151 1.24 6.19 6.16
N LYS A 152 0.74 5.38 7.11
CA LYS A 152 -0.33 5.81 8.02
C LYS A 152 0.09 7.02 8.86
N LYS A 153 1.29 6.99 9.45
CA LYS A 153 1.83 8.11 10.23
C LYS A 153 2.03 9.37 9.38
N VAL A 154 2.58 9.23 8.17
CA VAL A 154 2.76 10.35 7.23
C VAL A 154 1.42 10.98 6.88
N ARG A 155 0.41 10.18 6.55
CA ARG A 155 -0.93 10.67 6.21
C ARG A 155 -1.58 11.40 7.40
N GLU A 156 -1.45 10.87 8.60
CA GLU A 156 -1.95 11.49 9.82
C GLU A 156 -1.21 12.80 10.15
N TYR A 157 0.11 12.80 10.01
CA TYR A 157 0.95 13.99 10.17
C TYR A 157 0.51 15.11 9.23
N LEU A 158 0.43 14.84 7.92
CA LEU A 158 0.03 15.82 6.90
C LEU A 158 -1.40 16.35 7.12
N LYS A 159 -2.32 15.50 7.59
CA LYS A 159 -3.68 15.90 7.92
C LYS A 159 -3.75 16.84 9.13
N ASN A 160 -2.92 16.60 10.14
CA ASN A 160 -2.92 17.40 11.37
C ASN A 160 -2.10 18.69 11.26
N HIS A 161 -1.21 18.80 10.25
CA HIS A 161 -0.31 19.94 10.06
C HIS A 161 -0.65 20.74 8.79
N GLN A 162 -1.93 20.88 8.45
CA GLN A 162 -2.36 21.65 7.29
C GLN A 162 -2.00 23.13 7.36
N ASP A 163 -1.83 23.67 8.57
CA ASP A 163 -1.42 25.07 8.83
C ASP A 163 0.11 25.26 8.75
N HIS A 164 0.88 24.18 8.60
CA HIS A 164 2.31 24.28 8.41
C HIS A 164 2.61 25.04 7.11
N LEU A 165 3.51 26.02 7.15
CA LEU A 165 3.72 26.98 6.05
C LEU A 165 3.88 26.31 4.67
N VAL A 166 4.70 25.26 4.60
CA VAL A 166 4.98 24.51 3.36
C VAL A 166 3.74 23.77 2.84
N ILE A 167 3.00 23.12 3.75
CA ILE A 167 1.77 22.38 3.41
C ILE A 167 0.69 23.36 2.98
N HIS A 168 0.53 24.47 3.69
CA HIS A 168 -0.38 25.55 3.31
C HIS A 168 -0.03 26.13 1.94
N ARG A 169 1.25 26.38 1.64
CA ARG A 169 1.70 26.85 0.31
C ARG A 169 1.38 25.85 -0.79
N LEU A 170 1.62 24.56 -0.56
CA LEU A 170 1.25 23.49 -1.48
C LEU A 170 -0.26 23.48 -1.78
N ARG A 171 -1.09 23.61 -0.74
CA ARG A 171 -2.55 23.63 -0.88
C ARG A 171 -3.05 24.87 -1.61
N THR A 172 -2.45 26.02 -1.33
CA THR A 172 -2.84 27.31 -1.92
C THR A 172 -2.18 27.60 -3.27
N ASN A 173 -1.51 26.61 -3.87
CA ASN A 173 -0.83 26.74 -5.16
C ASN A 173 0.23 27.86 -5.21
N GLN A 174 0.83 28.17 -4.07
CA GLN A 174 1.89 29.17 -3.94
C GLN A 174 3.24 28.57 -4.30
N PRO A 175 4.20 29.39 -4.78
CA PRO A 175 5.56 28.92 -5.04
C PRO A 175 6.23 28.43 -3.76
N LEU A 176 6.93 27.31 -3.88
CA LEU A 176 7.78 26.73 -2.85
C LEU A 176 9.24 27.10 -3.14
N THR A 177 10.03 27.23 -2.08
CA THR A 177 11.48 27.31 -2.18
C THR A 177 12.10 25.92 -1.99
N GLU A 178 13.33 25.71 -2.46
CA GLU A 178 14.07 24.46 -2.23
C GLU A 178 14.17 24.15 -0.72
N THR A 179 14.48 25.16 0.10
CA THR A 179 14.58 25.02 1.56
C THR A 179 13.25 24.59 2.21
N ASP A 180 12.10 25.00 1.65
CA ASP A 180 10.79 24.55 2.13
C ASP A 180 10.60 23.04 1.90
N LEU A 181 11.06 22.54 0.75
CA LEU A 181 10.96 21.12 0.38
C LEU A 181 11.94 20.26 1.18
N GLU A 182 13.18 20.71 1.34
CA GLU A 182 14.18 20.06 2.19
C GLU A 182 13.67 19.92 3.64
N GLY A 183 13.08 20.99 4.18
CA GLY A 183 12.49 20.96 5.53
C GLY A 183 11.32 19.97 5.64
N LEU A 184 10.49 19.88 4.60
CA LEU A 184 9.39 18.91 4.56
C LEU A 184 9.90 17.47 4.45
N GLU A 185 10.91 17.23 3.61
CA GLU A 185 11.55 15.93 3.45
C GLU A 185 12.20 15.46 4.76
N GLN A 186 12.92 16.36 5.43
CA GLN A 186 13.50 16.08 6.74
C GLN A 186 12.42 15.71 7.75
N THR A 187 11.34 16.50 7.83
CA THR A 187 10.25 16.25 8.77
C THR A 187 9.56 14.91 8.52
N LEU A 188 9.35 14.55 7.25
CA LEU A 188 8.76 13.25 6.88
C LEU A 188 9.72 12.08 7.11
N SER A 189 11.03 12.31 6.97
CA SER A 189 12.05 11.32 7.30
C SER A 189 12.12 11.07 8.81
N GLU A 190 12.00 12.11 9.63
CA GLU A 190 12.00 11.98 11.10
C GLU A 190 10.85 11.10 11.62
N ILE A 191 9.70 11.04 10.93
CA ILE A 191 8.60 10.11 11.26
C ILE A 191 9.04 8.65 11.19
N GLY A 192 9.99 8.35 10.28
CA GLY A 192 10.53 7.03 10.02
C GLY A 192 11.75 6.64 10.86
N ASP A 193 12.16 7.49 11.81
CA ASP A 193 13.39 7.34 12.58
C ASP A 193 14.60 7.05 11.65
N GLU A 194 15.43 6.06 11.99
CA GLU A 194 16.62 5.67 11.24
C GLU A 194 16.32 5.16 9.83
N ASP A 195 15.11 4.61 9.59
CA ASP A 195 14.67 4.08 8.30
C ASP A 195 13.95 5.13 7.43
N GLY A 196 13.73 6.35 7.95
CA GLY A 196 12.89 7.37 7.33
C GLY A 196 13.18 7.69 5.87
N PRO A 197 14.43 8.01 5.48
CA PRO A 197 14.76 8.31 4.10
C PRO A 197 14.43 7.15 3.15
N ARG A 198 14.71 5.91 3.57
CA ARG A 198 14.41 4.71 2.77
C ARG A 198 12.91 4.48 2.66
N LEU A 199 12.18 4.60 3.76
CA LEU A 199 10.71 4.44 3.81
C LEU A 199 9.99 5.53 3.01
N LEU A 200 10.51 6.76 3.00
CA LEU A 200 9.99 7.86 2.19
C LEU A 200 10.18 7.58 0.70
N ASN A 201 11.37 7.17 0.29
CA ASN A 201 11.65 6.81 -1.11
C ASN A 201 10.77 5.64 -1.58
N ASP A 202 10.71 4.55 -0.79
CA ASP A 202 9.84 3.40 -1.07
C ASP A 202 8.36 3.83 -1.21
N LEU A 203 7.92 4.78 -0.38
CA LEU A 203 6.55 5.30 -0.40
C LEU A 203 6.27 6.13 -1.66
N LEU A 204 7.21 6.99 -2.07
CA LEU A 204 7.07 7.80 -3.29
C LEU A 204 7.02 6.91 -4.53
N GLU A 205 7.92 5.92 -4.62
CA GLU A 205 7.97 4.96 -5.73
C GLU A 205 6.67 4.13 -5.82
N ARG A 206 6.18 3.61 -4.69
CA ARG A 206 4.94 2.82 -4.66
C ARG A 206 3.72 3.62 -5.13
N ASN A 207 3.69 4.92 -4.85
CA ASN A 207 2.61 5.80 -5.27
C ASN A 207 2.81 6.39 -6.68
N GLY A 208 3.92 6.06 -7.36
CA GLY A 208 4.25 6.61 -8.67
C GLY A 208 4.38 8.13 -8.67
N ALA A 209 4.77 8.71 -7.52
CA ALA A 209 4.84 10.15 -7.36
C ALA A 209 6.11 10.71 -8.03
N PRO A 210 5.99 11.67 -8.98
CA PRO A 210 7.14 12.25 -9.65
C PRO A 210 7.97 13.17 -8.75
N SER A 211 7.39 13.69 -7.67
CA SER A 211 8.09 14.54 -6.70
C SER A 211 7.42 14.48 -5.32
N LEU A 212 8.15 14.90 -4.27
CA LEU A 212 7.62 15.01 -2.91
C LEU A 212 6.44 15.99 -2.84
N ALA A 213 6.58 17.15 -3.51
CA ALA A 213 5.52 18.15 -3.58
C ALA A 213 4.23 17.58 -4.21
N TRP A 214 4.37 16.80 -5.27
CA TRP A 214 3.24 16.13 -5.92
C TRP A 214 2.59 15.12 -4.97
N PHE A 215 3.40 14.30 -4.31
CA PHE A 215 2.91 13.30 -3.36
C PHE A 215 2.13 13.94 -2.22
N VAL A 216 2.71 14.95 -1.57
CA VAL A 216 2.06 15.62 -0.44
C VAL A 216 0.77 16.28 -0.88
N ARG A 217 0.77 16.99 -2.03
CA ARG A 217 -0.45 17.61 -2.56
C ARG A 217 -1.52 16.57 -2.89
N SER A 218 -1.13 15.39 -3.40
CA SER A 218 -2.04 14.27 -3.67
C SER A 218 -2.76 13.76 -2.42
N LEU A 219 -2.13 13.89 -1.24
CA LEU A 219 -2.68 13.45 0.04
C LEU A 219 -3.52 14.52 0.75
N VAL A 220 -3.12 15.80 0.69
CA VAL A 220 -3.79 16.88 1.44
C VAL A 220 -4.87 17.61 0.64
N GLY A 221 -4.89 17.47 -0.69
CA GLY A 221 -5.81 18.20 -1.56
C GLY A 221 -5.36 19.63 -1.86
N MET A 222 -6.07 20.32 -2.76
CA MET A 222 -5.89 21.75 -3.00
C MET A 222 -6.85 22.56 -2.12
N ASP A 223 -6.50 23.77 -1.76
CA ASP A 223 -7.45 24.69 -1.13
C ASP A 223 -8.54 25.08 -2.13
N ARG A 224 -9.80 25.10 -1.67
CA ARG A 224 -10.95 25.35 -2.56
C ARG A 224 -10.91 26.76 -3.14
N SER A 225 -10.51 27.75 -2.36
CA SER A 225 -10.44 29.15 -2.84
C SER A 225 -9.33 29.31 -3.86
N ALA A 226 -8.17 28.68 -3.64
CA ALA A 226 -7.07 28.66 -4.61
C ALA A 226 -7.45 27.94 -5.91
N ALA A 227 -8.18 26.82 -5.83
CA ALA A 227 -8.70 26.13 -7.01
C ALA A 227 -9.72 26.98 -7.78
N GLN A 228 -10.63 27.66 -7.08
CA GLN A 228 -11.59 28.56 -7.71
C GLN A 228 -10.92 29.77 -8.37
N GLU A 229 -9.91 30.35 -7.71
CA GLU A 229 -9.13 31.47 -8.26
C GLU A 229 -8.38 31.05 -9.53
N ALA A 230 -7.78 29.85 -9.53
CA ALA A 230 -7.07 29.32 -10.69
C ALA A 230 -7.98 29.07 -11.90
N PHE A 231 -9.28 28.83 -11.71
CA PHE A 231 -10.25 28.64 -12.79
C PHE A 231 -11.27 29.78 -12.89
N ALA A 232 -11.01 30.94 -12.27
CA ALA A 232 -11.98 32.03 -12.14
C ALA A 232 -12.38 32.62 -13.49
N GLU A 233 -11.48 32.64 -14.47
CA GLU A 233 -11.76 33.11 -15.83
C GLU A 233 -12.87 32.29 -16.48
N PHE A 234 -12.76 30.95 -16.42
CA PHE A 234 -13.75 30.03 -16.96
C PHE A 234 -15.06 30.05 -16.16
N LEU A 235 -14.99 30.10 -14.84
CA LEU A 235 -16.18 30.12 -13.97
C LEU A 235 -17.02 31.40 -14.13
N ASN A 236 -16.39 32.51 -14.51
CA ASN A 236 -17.07 33.80 -14.71
C ASN A 236 -17.40 34.09 -16.18
N ASP A 237 -17.04 33.20 -17.11
CA ASP A 237 -17.36 33.38 -18.52
C ASP A 237 -18.86 33.14 -18.79
N ARG A 238 -19.56 34.24 -19.07
CA ARG A 238 -21.00 34.25 -19.38
C ARG A 238 -21.33 33.61 -20.73
N SER A 239 -20.34 33.34 -21.57
CA SER A 239 -20.53 32.64 -22.82
C SER A 239 -20.85 31.16 -22.58
N LEU A 240 -20.37 30.57 -21.48
CA LEU A 240 -20.46 29.14 -21.20
C LEU A 240 -21.87 28.67 -20.84
N SER A 241 -22.20 27.45 -21.26
CA SER A 241 -23.44 26.79 -20.89
C SER A 241 -23.38 26.30 -19.44
N PRO A 242 -24.54 26.04 -18.79
CA PRO A 242 -24.56 25.47 -17.45
C PRO A 242 -23.76 24.16 -17.31
N ASP A 243 -23.80 23.29 -18.33
CA ASP A 243 -23.06 22.02 -18.31
C ASP A 243 -21.55 22.23 -18.45
N GLN A 244 -21.12 23.25 -19.21
CA GLN A 244 -19.71 23.65 -19.34
C GLN A 244 -19.18 24.25 -18.04
N ILE A 245 -19.96 25.12 -17.38
CA ILE A 245 -19.59 25.65 -16.05
C ILE A 245 -19.52 24.51 -15.04
N ARG A 246 -20.49 23.59 -15.07
CA ARG A 246 -20.51 22.43 -14.19
C ARG A 246 -19.28 21.54 -14.37
N PHE A 247 -18.81 21.38 -15.60
CA PHE A 247 -17.57 20.67 -15.90
C PHE A 247 -16.38 21.31 -15.19
N VAL A 248 -16.21 22.64 -15.28
CA VAL A 248 -15.13 23.37 -14.59
C VAL A 248 -15.27 23.27 -13.07
N GLU A 249 -16.49 23.36 -12.52
CA GLU A 249 -16.72 23.14 -11.09
C GLU A 249 -16.28 21.74 -10.63
N MET A 250 -16.50 20.71 -11.46
CA MET A 250 -16.06 19.34 -11.15
C MET A 250 -14.54 19.21 -11.16
N ILE A 251 -13.84 19.98 -12.01
CA ILE A 251 -12.37 20.06 -11.97
C ILE A 251 -11.93 20.65 -10.63
N VAL A 252 -12.53 21.77 -10.22
CA VAL A 252 -12.27 22.42 -8.93
C VAL A 252 -12.54 21.46 -7.77
N ASP A 253 -13.65 20.74 -7.78
CA ASP A 253 -14.01 19.77 -6.73
C ASP A 253 -12.98 18.63 -6.65
N GLN A 254 -12.52 18.11 -7.78
CA GLN A 254 -11.56 17.01 -7.80
C GLN A 254 -10.13 17.47 -7.45
N LEU A 255 -9.70 18.66 -7.87
CA LEU A 255 -8.45 19.26 -7.39
C LEU A 255 -8.52 19.56 -5.89
N THR A 256 -9.65 20.02 -5.38
CA THR A 256 -9.83 20.23 -3.94
C THR A 256 -9.71 18.91 -3.16
N ALA A 257 -10.31 17.83 -3.68
CA ALA A 257 -10.33 16.54 -3.00
C ALA A 257 -9.04 15.74 -3.12
N ARG A 258 -8.40 15.75 -4.31
CA ARG A 258 -7.24 14.91 -4.64
C ARG A 258 -5.94 15.69 -4.80
N GLY A 259 -5.99 17.02 -4.88
CA GLY A 259 -4.83 17.92 -5.00
C GLY A 259 -4.14 17.90 -6.35
N VAL A 260 -4.16 16.78 -7.05
CA VAL A 260 -3.56 16.59 -8.36
C VAL A 260 -4.58 15.91 -9.27
N MET A 261 -4.56 16.29 -10.55
CA MET A 261 -5.43 15.72 -11.57
C MET A 261 -4.63 15.62 -12.87
N PRO A 262 -4.38 14.41 -13.39
CA PRO A 262 -3.83 14.26 -14.73
C PRO A 262 -4.88 14.64 -15.78
N PRO A 263 -4.51 15.27 -16.91
CA PRO A 263 -5.47 15.71 -17.93
C PRO A 263 -6.37 14.59 -18.47
N GLU A 264 -5.86 13.36 -18.52
CA GLU A 264 -6.59 12.18 -18.98
C GLU A 264 -7.80 11.85 -18.09
N ALA A 265 -7.79 12.26 -16.82
CA ALA A 265 -8.90 12.05 -15.89
C ALA A 265 -10.20 12.75 -16.35
N LEU A 266 -10.11 13.76 -17.22
CA LEU A 266 -11.26 14.45 -17.80
C LEU A 266 -12.09 13.55 -18.75
N TYR A 267 -11.52 12.44 -19.22
CA TYR A 267 -12.19 11.43 -20.03
C TYR A 267 -12.71 10.24 -19.21
N GLU A 268 -12.61 10.31 -17.89
CA GLU A 268 -13.10 9.27 -16.96
C GLU A 268 -14.32 9.76 -16.15
N PRO A 269 -15.09 8.84 -15.53
CA PRO A 269 -16.08 9.24 -14.54
C PRO A 269 -15.41 10.03 -13.39
N PRO A 270 -15.99 11.15 -12.91
CA PRO A 270 -17.38 11.58 -13.10
C PRO A 270 -17.66 12.45 -14.34
N PHE A 271 -16.66 12.93 -15.07
CA PHE A 271 -16.83 13.90 -16.16
C PHE A 271 -17.64 13.36 -17.34
N THR A 272 -17.43 12.08 -17.68
CA THR A 272 -18.19 11.38 -18.73
C THR A 272 -19.69 11.26 -18.45
N ARG A 273 -20.14 11.57 -17.23
CA ARG A 273 -21.58 11.64 -16.89
C ARG A 273 -22.24 12.93 -17.37
N LEU A 274 -21.48 14.01 -17.54
CA LEU A 274 -22.00 15.26 -18.11
C LEU A 274 -22.20 15.11 -19.61
N HIS A 275 -21.19 14.55 -20.29
CA HIS A 275 -21.26 14.24 -21.71
C HIS A 275 -20.51 12.95 -22.03
N HIS A 276 -21.20 12.00 -22.65
CA HIS A 276 -20.71 10.64 -22.91
C HIS A 276 -19.54 10.60 -23.90
N ALA A 277 -19.41 11.63 -24.74
CA ALA A 277 -18.32 11.76 -25.70
C ALA A 277 -17.15 12.63 -25.18
N GLY A 278 -17.15 13.02 -23.90
CA GLY A 278 -16.04 13.74 -23.27
C GLY A 278 -16.09 15.26 -23.43
N PRO A 279 -15.01 15.95 -23.01
CA PRO A 279 -14.92 17.41 -23.01
C PRO A 279 -14.98 18.03 -24.41
N ASP A 280 -14.39 17.41 -25.43
CA ASP A 280 -14.35 17.96 -26.79
C ASP A 280 -15.75 18.21 -27.36
N GLU A 281 -16.67 17.28 -27.12
CA GLU A 281 -18.06 17.38 -27.56
C GLU A 281 -18.90 18.28 -26.62
N LEU A 282 -18.55 18.35 -25.33
CA LEU A 282 -19.22 19.27 -24.39
C LEU A 282 -18.98 20.74 -24.75
N PHE A 283 -17.84 21.04 -25.36
CA PHE A 283 -17.41 22.38 -25.74
C PHE A 283 -17.32 22.58 -27.25
N THR A 284 -18.08 21.80 -28.06
CA THR A 284 -18.12 21.99 -29.51
C THR A 284 -18.40 23.44 -29.91
N GLY A 285 -17.58 23.98 -30.82
CA GLY A 285 -17.62 25.39 -31.23
C GLY A 285 -16.96 26.36 -30.25
N LYS A 286 -16.28 25.83 -29.23
CA LYS A 286 -15.46 26.55 -28.24
C LYS A 286 -14.20 25.73 -27.90
N GLU A 287 -13.55 25.19 -28.92
CA GLU A 287 -12.36 24.34 -28.75
C GLU A 287 -11.24 25.08 -27.97
N ASP A 288 -11.07 26.38 -28.24
CA ASP A 288 -10.12 27.26 -27.56
C ASP A 288 -10.29 27.27 -26.03
N VAL A 289 -11.53 27.14 -25.53
CA VAL A 289 -11.83 27.14 -24.09
C VAL A 289 -11.38 25.82 -23.45
N VAL A 290 -11.60 24.70 -24.12
CA VAL A 290 -11.14 23.39 -23.62
C VAL A 290 -9.64 23.37 -23.57
N GLU A 291 -8.98 23.78 -24.65
CA GLU A 291 -7.52 23.83 -24.70
C GLU A 291 -6.95 24.69 -23.57
N ALA A 292 -7.55 25.86 -23.31
CA ALA A 292 -7.15 26.73 -22.19
C ALA A 292 -7.39 26.08 -20.81
N VAL A 293 -8.47 25.30 -20.62
CA VAL A 293 -8.71 24.54 -19.38
C VAL A 293 -7.64 23.47 -19.18
N PHE A 294 -7.30 22.72 -20.23
CA PHE A 294 -6.23 21.72 -20.17
C PHE A 294 -4.87 22.35 -19.88
N GLN A 295 -4.54 23.46 -20.56
CA GLN A 295 -3.31 24.21 -20.32
C GLN A 295 -3.22 24.75 -18.88
N GLN A 296 -4.36 25.15 -18.29
CA GLN A 296 -4.40 25.58 -16.91
C GLN A 296 -4.11 24.44 -15.93
N ILE A 297 -4.61 23.23 -16.20
CA ILE A 297 -4.29 22.02 -15.42
C ILE A 297 -2.79 21.71 -15.52
N GLU A 298 -2.22 21.76 -16.72
CA GLU A 298 -0.79 21.54 -16.95
C GLU A 298 0.06 22.57 -16.20
N THR A 299 -0.29 23.86 -16.27
CA THR A 299 0.41 24.93 -15.55
C THR A 299 0.41 24.69 -14.03
N ILE A 300 -0.73 24.24 -13.49
CA ILE A 300 -0.87 23.89 -12.07
C ILE A 300 -0.03 22.67 -11.69
N HIS A 301 0.21 21.74 -12.63
CA HIS A 301 1.00 20.53 -12.42
C HIS A 301 2.51 20.79 -12.56
N GLU A 302 2.93 21.52 -13.60
CA GLU A 302 4.30 21.98 -13.80
C GLU A 302 4.77 22.85 -12.63
N GLY A 303 3.89 23.71 -12.10
CA GLY A 303 4.18 24.51 -10.91
C GLY A 303 4.58 23.67 -9.68
N ILE A 304 4.27 22.38 -9.64
CA ILE A 304 4.69 21.42 -8.61
C ILE A 304 6.05 20.79 -8.94
N GLN A 305 6.31 20.51 -10.21
CA GLN A 305 7.48 19.76 -10.67
C GLN A 305 8.72 20.67 -10.84
N THR A 306 8.56 21.83 -11.48
CA THR A 306 9.66 22.74 -11.83
C THR A 306 10.20 23.51 -10.62
N ARG A 307 9.53 23.45 -9.48
CA ARG A 307 9.91 24.14 -8.24
C ARG A 307 10.61 23.23 -7.23
N ALA A 308 11.02 22.03 -7.68
CA ALA A 308 11.65 20.98 -6.90
C ALA A 308 12.94 20.43 -7.55
N GLY A 309 13.47 21.11 -8.57
CA GLY A 309 14.72 20.75 -9.26
C GLY A 309 15.72 21.88 -9.26
#